data_AF-A0A846CYN0-F1
#
_entry.id   AF-A0A846CYN0-F1
#
_cell.length_a   1.000
_cell.length_b   1.000
_cell.length_c   1.000
_cell.angle_alpha   90.00
_cell.angle_beta   90.00
_cell.angle_gamma   90.00
#
_symmetry.space_group_name_H-M   'P 1'
#
loop_
_entity.id
_entity.type
_entity.pdbx_description
1 polymer ?
#
loop_
_entity_poly.entity_id
_entity_poly.type
_entity_poly.pdbx_seq_one_letter_code
_entity_poly.pdbx_strand_id
1 'polypeptide(L)'
;MYMGVRIVLVEPAGPLNVGSVARVMKNMGLSQLVLVNPQCDHLSQDAQQMAVHGVDILEKAQVVATIPDGLVGCQRAIATTARSRAIPTTLEHPRTALPWLLSAGRS
;
A
#
# COMPACT_ATOMS: atom_id res chain seq x y z
N MET A 1 -5.88 6.49 -14.38
CA MET A 1 -5.52 5.31 -13.55
C MET A 1 -4.02 5.34 -13.32
N TYR A 2 -3.55 5.38 -12.07
CA TYR A 2 -2.11 5.38 -11.76
C TYR A 2 -1.59 3.94 -11.83
N MET A 3 -1.33 3.47 -13.05
CA MET A 3 -1.01 2.05 -13.32
C MET A 3 0.36 1.58 -12.81
N GLY A 4 1.19 2.47 -12.26
CA GLY A 4 2.55 2.18 -11.80
C GLY A 4 2.79 2.33 -10.30
N VAL A 5 1.74 2.50 -9.48
CA VAL A 5 1.89 2.68 -8.03
C VAL A 5 1.29 1.49 -7.28
N ARG A 6 2.12 0.86 -6.45
CA ARG A 6 1.77 -0.23 -5.56
C ARG A 6 1.70 0.28 -4.12
N ILE A 7 0.61 -0.03 -3.42
CA ILE A 7 0.49 0.18 -1.98
C ILE A 7 0.85 -1.13 -1.29
N VAL A 8 1.87 -1.09 -0.42
CA VAL A 8 2.35 -2.26 0.32
C VAL A 8 2.05 -2.07 1.80
N LEU A 9 1.19 -2.92 2.36
CA LEU A 9 0.92 -2.96 3.79
C LEU A 9 1.73 -4.10 4.42
N VAL A 10 2.60 -3.76 5.38
CA VAL A 10 3.44 -4.74 6.08
C VAL A 10 2.82 -5.08 7.42
N GLU A 11 2.59 -6.37 7.64
CA GLU A 11 2.00 -6.95 8.84
C GLU A 11 0.71 -6.26 9.30
N PRO A 12 -0.26 -5.95 8.41
CA PRO A 12 -1.51 -5.33 8.84
C PRO A 12 -2.28 -6.28 9.75
N ALA A 13 -2.68 -5.79 10.93
CA ALA A 13 -3.39 -6.58 11.93
C ALA A 13 -4.88 -6.21 12.08
N GLY A 14 -5.32 -5.09 11.51
CA GLY A 14 -6.70 -4.59 11.64
C GLY A 14 -7.49 -4.75 10.34
N PRO A 15 -8.48 -5.66 10.24
CA PRO A 15 -9.23 -5.85 9.01
C PRO A 15 -9.98 -4.58 8.57
N LEU A 16 -10.52 -3.82 9.52
CA LEU A 16 -11.15 -2.51 9.27
C LEU A 16 -10.18 -1.50 8.63
N ASN A 17 -8.91 -1.53 9.03
CA ASN A 17 -7.87 -0.65 8.46
C ASN A 17 -7.54 -1.08 7.03
N VAL A 18 -7.43 -2.38 6.76
CA VAL A 18 -7.18 -2.90 5.42
C VAL A 18 -8.32 -2.52 4.47
N GLY A 19 -9.57 -2.69 4.91
CA GLY A 19 -10.74 -2.21 4.17
C GLY A 19 -10.72 -0.70 3.91
N SER A 20 -10.39 0.10 4.92
CA SER A 20 -10.27 1.55 4.78
C SER A 20 -9.20 1.96 3.76
N VAL A 21 -8.06 1.27 3.74
CA VAL A 21 -7.01 1.47 2.73
C VAL A 21 -7.54 1.15 1.34
N ALA A 22 -8.23 0.02 1.15
CA ALA A 22 -8.83 -0.34 -0.13
C ALA A 22 -9.83 0.73 -0.61
N ARG A 23 -10.68 1.26 0.28
CA ARG A 23 -11.59 2.37 -0.04
C ARG A 23 -10.85 3.62 -0.54
N VAL A 24 -9.81 4.04 0.18
CA VAL A 24 -8.99 5.20 -0.20
C VAL A 24 -8.31 4.96 -1.54
N MET A 25 -7.74 3.78 -1.77
CA MET A 25 -7.12 3.42 -3.03
C MET A 25 -8.10 3.54 -4.20
N LYS A 26 -9.32 3.00 -4.05
CA LYS A 26 -10.36 3.09 -5.08
C LYS A 26 -10.70 4.54 -5.42
N ASN A 27 -10.93 5.36 -4.39
CA ASN A 27 -11.25 6.78 -4.56
C ASN A 27 -10.13 7.57 -5.25
N MET A 28 -8.87 7.15 -5.07
CA MET A 28 -7.69 7.78 -5.67
C MET A 28 -7.28 7.16 -7.01
N GLY A 29 -8.06 6.19 -7.53
CA GLY A 29 -7.75 5.51 -8.80
C GLY A 29 -6.50 4.62 -8.75
N LEU A 30 -6.17 4.08 -7.57
CA LEU A 30 -5.15 3.08 -7.31
C LEU A 30 -5.78 1.69 -7.23
N SER A 31 -5.08 0.66 -7.69
CA SER A 31 -5.62 -0.71 -7.76
C SER A 31 -4.65 -1.81 -7.34
N GLN A 32 -3.36 -1.51 -7.15
CA GLN A 32 -2.35 -2.51 -6.80
C GLN A 32 -2.08 -2.50 -5.29
N LEU A 33 -2.74 -3.41 -4.57
CA LEU A 33 -2.54 -3.65 -3.14
C LEU A 33 -1.68 -4.91 -2.95
N VAL A 34 -0.65 -4.82 -2.12
CA VAL A 34 0.14 -5.97 -1.66
C VAL A 34 0.12 -6.00 -0.14
N LEU A 35 -0.17 -7.18 0.41
CA LEU A 35 -0.18 -7.45 1.84
C LEU A 35 1.00 -8.37 2.15
N VAL A 36 1.97 -7.84 2.90
CA VAL A 36 3.13 -8.62 3.37
C VAL A 36 2.79 -9.17 4.75
N ASN A 37 2.78 -10.49 4.90
CA ASN A 37 2.54 -11.18 6.17
C ASN A 37 1.33 -10.62 6.96
N PRO A 38 0.12 -10.53 6.37
CA PRO A 38 -1.05 -9.98 7.06
C PRO A 38 -1.40 -10.79 8.32
N GLN A 39 -1.66 -10.09 9.42
CA GLN A 39 -2.02 -10.65 10.73
C GLN A 39 -3.55 -10.62 10.96
N CYS A 40 -4.32 -10.40 9.90
CA CYS A 40 -5.77 -10.43 9.90
C CYS A 40 -6.31 -10.95 8.56
N ASP A 41 -7.55 -11.41 8.57
CA ASP A 41 -8.28 -11.73 7.33
C ASP A 41 -8.73 -10.44 6.62
N HIS A 42 -8.03 -10.09 5.54
CA HIS A 42 -8.33 -8.96 4.68
C HIS A 42 -9.62 -9.13 3.85
N LEU A 43 -10.17 -10.34 3.78
CA LEU A 43 -11.46 -10.64 3.13
C LEU A 43 -12.59 -10.84 4.13
N SER A 44 -12.35 -10.59 5.42
CA SER A 44 -13.39 -10.63 6.44
C SER A 44 -14.54 -9.66 6.11
N GLN A 45 -15.74 -9.97 6.61
CA GLN A 45 -16.91 -9.11 6.44
C GLN A 45 -16.62 -7.66 6.87
N ASP A 46 -15.92 -7.47 7.98
CA ASP A 46 -15.50 -6.16 8.49
C ASP A 46 -14.62 -5.39 7.49
N ALA A 47 -13.63 -6.07 6.89
CA ALA A 47 -12.77 -5.46 5.87
C ALA A 47 -13.58 -5.07 4.63
N GLN A 48 -14.47 -5.95 4.15
CA GLN A 48 -15.32 -5.69 2.99
C GLN A 48 -16.28 -4.53 3.25
N GLN A 49 -16.91 -4.47 4.43
CA GLN A 49 -17.79 -3.37 4.83
C GLN A 49 -17.05 -2.03 4.84
N MET A 50 -15.81 -2.00 5.35
CA MET A 50 -15.00 -0.78 5.35
C MET A 50 -14.49 -0.37 3.97
N ALA A 51 -14.33 -1.33 3.05
CA ALA A 51 -13.88 -1.08 1.69
C ALA A 51 -14.95 -0.39 0.82
N VAL A 52 -16.25 -0.60 1.10
CA VAL A 52 -17.37 -0.05 0.33
C VAL A 52 -17.23 -0.43 -1.17
N HIS A 53 -16.90 0.52 -2.05
CA HIS A 53 -16.68 0.27 -3.48
C HIS A 53 -15.28 -0.26 -3.82
N GLY A 54 -14.41 -0.41 -2.82
CA GLY A 54 -13.04 -0.92 -2.95
C GLY A 54 -12.88 -2.41 -2.68
N VAL A 55 -13.97 -3.19 -2.57
CA VAL A 55 -13.90 -4.65 -2.31
C VAL A 55 -13.05 -5.35 -3.37
N ASP A 56 -13.15 -4.94 -4.63
CA ASP A 56 -12.35 -5.51 -5.72
C ASP A 56 -10.83 -5.30 -5.56
N ILE A 57 -10.41 -4.32 -4.75
CA ILE A 57 -8.99 -4.13 -4.40
C ILE A 57 -8.55 -5.16 -3.36
N LEU A 58 -9.43 -5.52 -2.41
CA LEU A 58 -9.16 -6.59 -1.44
C LEU A 58 -9.07 -7.94 -2.14
N GLU A 59 -10.02 -8.25 -3.03
CA GLU A 59 -10.07 -9.52 -3.77
C GLU A 59 -8.86 -9.72 -4.70
N LYS A 60 -8.34 -8.63 -5.27
CA LYS A 60 -7.16 -8.63 -6.15
C LYS A 60 -5.85 -8.42 -5.40
N ALA A 61 -5.88 -8.27 -4.07
CA ALA A 61 -4.68 -8.03 -3.29
C ALA A 61 -3.71 -9.21 -3.41
N GLN A 62 -2.44 -8.93 -3.65
CA GLN A 62 -1.41 -9.96 -3.61
C GLN A 62 -0.97 -10.17 -2.16
N VAL A 63 -0.99 -11.40 -1.68
CA VAL A 63 -0.44 -11.76 -0.36
C VAL A 63 0.93 -12.39 -0.54
N VAL A 64 1.93 -11.89 0.17
CA VAL A 64 3.32 -12.38 0.13
C VAL A 64 3.90 -12.52 1.52
N ALA A 65 4.95 -13.32 1.66
CA ALA A 65 5.57 -13.59 2.96
C ALA A 65 6.50 -12.46 3.43
N THR A 66 7.23 -11.84 2.51
CA THR A 66 8.31 -10.90 2.87
C THR A 66 8.23 -9.58 2.11
N ILE A 67 8.88 -8.54 2.65
CA ILE A 67 8.97 -7.23 1.98
C ILE A 67 9.68 -7.37 0.60
N PRO A 68 10.82 -8.08 0.47
CA PRO A 68 11.44 -8.32 -0.83
C PRO A 68 10.46 -8.85 -1.88
N ASP A 69 9.63 -9.83 -1.55
CA ASP A 69 8.64 -10.40 -2.47
C ASP A 69 7.62 -9.34 -2.91
N GLY A 70 7.17 -8.50 -1.97
CA GLY A 70 6.22 -7.41 -2.24
C GLY A 70 6.80 -6.25 -3.06
N LEU A 71 8.12 -6.15 -3.16
CA LEU A 71 8.84 -5.12 -3.91
C LEU A 71 9.38 -5.60 -5.26
N VAL A 72 9.17 -6.86 -5.63
CA VAL A 72 9.59 -7.38 -6.95
C VAL A 72 9.03 -6.50 -8.07
N GLY A 73 9.92 -6.06 -8.96
CA GLY A 73 9.61 -5.17 -10.09
C GLY A 73 9.48 -3.68 -9.75
N CYS A 74 9.57 -3.29 -8.48
CA CYS A 74 9.58 -1.87 -8.10
C CYS A 74 10.97 -1.26 -8.34
N GLN A 75 11.04 -0.22 -9.17
CA GLN A 75 12.28 0.53 -9.40
C GLN A 75 12.60 1.54 -8.27
N ARG A 76 11.56 2.00 -7.58
CA ARG A 76 11.65 2.97 -6.48
C ARG A 76 10.65 2.60 -5.39
N ALA A 77 11.01 2.88 -4.14
CA ALA A 77 10.16 2.65 -2.98
C ALA A 77 10.31 3.80 -1.99
N ILE A 78 9.23 4.11 -1.28
CA ILE A 78 9.20 5.03 -0.14
C ILE A 78 8.64 4.25 1.05
N ALA A 79 9.27 4.37 2.21
CA ALA A 79 8.73 3.89 3.47
C ALA A 79 8.12 5.07 4.25
N THR A 80 6.88 4.92 4.71
CA THR A 80 6.19 5.94 5.51
C THR A 80 6.40 5.72 7.00
N THR A 81 6.64 6.77 7.77
CA THR A 81 6.74 6.72 9.23
C THR A 81 6.01 7.89 9.87
N ALA A 82 5.39 7.67 11.03
CA ALA A 82 4.77 8.73 11.83
C ALA A 82 5.80 9.50 12.69
N ARG A 83 6.99 8.92 12.94
CA ARG A 83 8.02 9.52 13.80
C ARG A 83 9.41 9.36 13.18
N SER A 84 10.29 10.29 13.52
CA SER A 84 11.71 10.13 13.27
C SER A 84 12.23 8.91 14.04
N ARG A 85 12.70 7.89 13.33
CA ARG A 85 13.50 6.81 13.93
C ARG A 85 14.96 7.25 13.89
N ALA A 86 15.78 6.64 14.74
CA ALA A 86 17.24 6.75 14.69
C ALA A 86 17.82 6.00 13.48
N ILE A 87 17.31 6.29 12.29
CA ILE A 87 17.80 5.79 11.01
C ILE A 87 18.42 7.02 10.33
N PRO A 88 19.67 6.94 9.83
CA PRO A 88 20.32 8.05 9.15
C PRO A 88 19.73 8.21 7.74
N THR A 89 18.47 8.67 7.67
CA THR A 89 17.75 8.94 6.44
C THR A 89 17.08 10.30 6.51
N THR A 90 17.08 11.01 5.40
CA THR A 90 16.34 12.27 5.28
C THR A 90 14.85 11.97 5.33
N LEU A 91 14.12 12.66 6.20
CA LEU A 91 12.66 12.63 6.20
C LEU A 91 12.15 13.67 5.22
N GLU A 92 11.27 13.25 4.32
CA GLU A 92 10.66 14.11 3.33
C GLU A 92 9.14 14.12 3.46
N HIS A 93 8.53 15.28 3.23
CA HIS A 93 7.08 15.37 3.14
C HIS A 93 6.58 14.69 1.85
N PRO A 94 5.34 14.15 1.82
CA PRO A 94 4.77 13.53 0.63
C PRO A 94 4.84 14.41 -0.63
N ARG A 95 4.70 15.73 -0.46
CA ARG A 95 4.76 16.73 -1.54
C ARG A 95 6.11 16.73 -2.27
N THR A 96 7.18 16.37 -1.58
CA THR A 96 8.55 16.33 -2.11
C THR A 96 8.88 14.94 -2.66
N ALA A 97 8.53 13.89 -1.91
CA ALA A 97 8.94 12.53 -2.25
C ALA A 97 8.09 11.88 -3.37
N LEU A 98 6.79 12.19 -3.45
CA LEU A 98 5.89 11.56 -4.44
C LEU A 98 6.23 11.91 -5.90
N PRO A 99 6.59 13.15 -6.28
CA PRO A 99 7.07 13.43 -7.63
C PRO A 99 8.27 12.57 -8.04
N TRP A 100 9.21 12.31 -7.11
CA TRP A 100 10.32 11.40 -7.35
C TRP A 100 9.83 9.97 -7.55
N LEU A 101 8.96 9.44 -6.68
CA LEU A 101 8.39 8.09 -6.85
C LEU A 101 7.74 7.91 -8.22
N LEU A 102 6.92 8.87 -8.63
CA LEU A 102 6.09 8.80 -9.84
C LEU A 102 6.88 9.03 -11.14
N SER A 103 8.15 9.43 -11.10
CA SER A 103 8.95 9.69 -12.30
C SER A 103 9.65 8.46 -12.87
N ALA A 104 9.64 7.31 -12.17
CA ALA A 104 10.27 6.07 -12.63
C ALA A 104 9.61 5.40 -13.85
N GLY A 105 8.33 5.70 -14.13
CA GLY A 105 7.58 5.10 -15.24
C GLY A 105 7.56 5.93 -16.53
N ARG A 106 8.46 6.91 -16.69
CA ARG A 106 8.52 7.84 -17.85
C ARG A 106 9.79 7.68 -18.70
N SER A 107 10.40 6.52 -18.68
CA SER A 107 11.60 6.17 -19.45
C SER A 107 11.39 4.88 -20.22
#